data_AF-A0A947KD05-F1
#
_entry.id   AF-A0A947KD05-F1
#
_cell.length_a   1.000
_cell.length_b   1.000
_cell.length_c   1.000
_cell.angle_alpha   90.00
_cell.angle_beta   90.00
_cell.angle_gamma   90.00
#
_symmetry.space_group_name_H-M   'P 1'
#
loop_
_entity.id
_entity.type
_entity.pdbx_description
1 polymer ?
#
loop_
_entity_poly.entity_id
_entity_poly.type
_entity_poly.pdbx_seq_one_letter_code
_entity_poly.pdbx_strand_id
1 'polypeptide(L)' 'MESIEQLAQKAAGLQPVDRIRLVEAILQSLDQIDPGIQEKWANESEARYTAYKNGKINSTDWPDVRKRYLP' A
#
# COMPACT_ATOMS: atom_id res chain seq x y z
N MET A 1 -15.79 -22.13 12.10
CA MET A 1 -14.72 -21.37 11.39
C MET A 1 -13.48 -21.44 12.26
N GLU A 2 -12.29 -21.60 11.68
CA GLU A 2 -11.04 -21.65 12.45
C GLU A 2 -10.67 -20.27 13.00
N SER A 3 -9.94 -20.21 14.11
CA SER A 3 -9.40 -18.96 14.66
C SER A 3 -8.21 -18.46 13.82
N ILE A 4 -7.86 -17.18 13.98
CA ILE A 4 -6.70 -16.58 13.31
C ILE A 4 -5.42 -17.32 13.71
N GLU A 5 -5.29 -17.70 14.98
CA GLU A 5 -4.14 -18.45 15.52
C GLU A 5 -4.06 -19.84 14.89
N GLN A 6 -5.19 -20.54 14.72
CA GLN A 6 -5.24 -21.84 14.07
C GLN A 6 -4.83 -21.74 12.59
N LEU A 7 -5.30 -20.71 11.88
CA LEU A 7 -4.92 -20.45 10.49
C LEU A 7 -3.44 -20.08 10.36
N ALA A 8 -2.92 -19.24 11.26
CA ALA A 8 -1.51 -18.86 11.29
C ALA A 8 -0.60 -20.07 11.55
N GLN A 9 -1.00 -20.96 12.46
CA GLN A 9 -0.25 -22.18 12.75
C GLN A 9 -0.22 -23.14 11.54
N LYS A 10 -1.33 -23.27 10.82
CA LYS A 10 -1.37 -24.05 9.57
C LYS A 10 -0.49 -23.43 8.48
N ALA A 11 -0.56 -22.10 8.31
CA ALA A 11 0.28 -21.38 7.36
C ALA A 11 1.76 -21.54 7.69
N ALA A 12 2.13 -21.53 8.98
CA ALA A 12 3.52 -21.74 9.41
C ALA A 12 4.05 -23.15 9.10
N GLY A 13 3.17 -24.16 8.99
CA GLY A 13 3.52 -25.53 8.62
C GLY A 13 3.74 -25.77 7.12
N LEU A 14 3.45 -24.78 6.26
CA LEU A 14 3.69 -24.88 4.82
C LEU A 14 5.18 -24.80 4.49
N GLN A 15 5.56 -25.36 3.34
CA GLN A 15 6.90 -25.16 2.79
C GLN A 15 7.16 -23.67 2.54
N PRO A 16 8.41 -23.17 2.66
CA PRO A 16 8.70 -21.74 2.51
C PRO A 16 8.13 -21.09 1.25
N VAL A 17 8.15 -21.78 0.12
CA VAL A 17 7.59 -21.28 -1.15
C VAL A 17 6.07 -21.12 -1.07
N ASP A 18 5.37 -22.09 -0.50
CA ASP A 18 3.91 -22.04 -0.39
C ASP A 18 3.45 -21.04 0.66
N ARG A 19 4.28 -20.76 1.68
CA ARG A 19 4.05 -19.64 2.60
C ARG A 19 4.02 -18.31 1.87
N ILE A 20 4.99 -18.07 0.99
CA ILE A 20 5.04 -16.84 0.18
C ILE A 20 3.82 -16.75 -0.73
N ARG A 21 3.47 -17.83 -1.43
CA ARG A 21 2.27 -17.86 -2.28
C ARG A 21 0.98 -17.55 -1.51
N LEU A 22 0.85 -18.09 -0.29
CA LEU A 22 -0.30 -17.80 0.56
C LEU A 22 -0.35 -16.31 0.98
N VAL A 23 0.80 -15.73 1.33
CA VAL A 23 0.89 -14.29 1.64
C VAL A 23 0.49 -13.45 0.44
N GLU A 24 0.96 -13.77 -0.76
CA GLU A 24 0.61 -13.07 -1.99
C GLU A 24 -0.89 -13.15 -2.28
N ALA A 25 -1.50 -14.34 -2.15
CA ALA A 25 -2.94 -14.52 -2.34
C ALA A 25 -3.77 -13.71 -1.34
N ILE A 26 -3.34 -13.64 -0.07
CA ILE A 26 -4.00 -12.81 0.95
C ILE A 26 -3.87 -11.33 0.59
N LEU A 27 -2.67 -10.85 0.23
CA LEU A 27 -2.46 -9.45 -0.16
C LEU A 27 -3.32 -9.07 -1.37
N GLN A 28 -3.36 -9.93 -2.39
CA GLN A 28 -4.22 -9.74 -3.56
C GLN A 28 -5.72 -9.67 -3.19
N SER A 29 -6.15 -10.44 -2.17
CA SER A 29 -7.54 -10.39 -1.70
C SER A 29 -7.89 -9.08 -0.98
N LEU A 30 -6.88 -8.38 -0.43
CA LEU A 30 -7.02 -7.09 0.22
C LEU A 30 -6.93 -5.94 -0.79
N ASP A 31 -6.24 -6.14 -1.91
CA ASP A 31 -6.10 -5.19 -3.02
C ASP A 31 -7.36 -5.12 -3.92
N GLN A 32 -8.56 -5.26 -3.34
CA GLN A 32 -9.78 -5.01 -4.10
C GLN A 32 -9.91 -3.52 -4.39
N ILE A 33 -9.70 -3.20 -5.66
CA ILE A 33 -9.83 -1.86 -6.21
C ILE A 33 -11.32 -1.49 -6.19
N ASP A 34 -11.72 -0.66 -5.22
CA ASP A 34 -13.00 0.05 -5.29
C ASP A 34 -12.89 1.13 -6.39
N PRO A 35 -13.65 1.03 -7.49
CA PRO A 35 -13.55 1.96 -8.60
C PRO A 35 -13.85 3.41 -8.22
N GLY A 36 -14.75 3.62 -7.25
CA GLY A 36 -15.08 4.96 -6.74
C GLY A 36 -13.95 5.55 -5.90
N ILE A 37 -13.21 4.71 -5.17
CA ILE A 37 -11.98 5.15 -4.48
C ILE A 37 -10.91 5.53 -5.51
N GLN A 38 -10.69 4.72 -6.55
CA GLN A 38 -9.71 5.04 -7.60
C GLN A 38 -10.00 6.36 -8.29
N GLU A 39 -11.25 6.59 -8.68
CA GLU A 39 -11.65 7.84 -9.33
C GLU A 39 -11.39 9.05 -8.42
N LYS A 40 -11.74 8.95 -7.13
CA LYS A 40 -11.46 10.00 -6.15
C LYS A 40 -9.96 10.25 -5.98
N TRP A 41 -9.14 9.20 -5.93
CA TRP A 41 -7.69 9.33 -5.85
C TRP A 41 -7.09 9.96 -7.10
N ALA A 42 -7.54 9.58 -8.29
CA ALA A 42 -7.10 10.17 -9.54
C ALA A 42 -7.42 11.67 -9.58
N ASN A 43 -8.64 12.05 -9.24
CA ASN A 43 -9.09 13.44 -9.18
C ASN A 43 -8.28 14.27 -8.17
N GLU A 44 -8.07 13.74 -6.96
CA GLU A 44 -7.29 14.42 -5.91
C GLU A 44 -5.81 14.56 -6.32
N SER A 45 -5.22 13.53 -6.91
CA SER A 45 -3.83 13.54 -7.38
C SER A 45 -3.63 14.62 -8.45
N GLU A 46 -4.51 14.68 -9.44
CA GLU A 46 -4.46 15.68 -10.51
C GLU A 46 -4.67 17.10 -9.97
N ALA A 47 -5.62 17.27 -9.04
CA ALA A 47 -5.87 18.56 -8.40
C ALA A 47 -4.64 19.05 -7.61
N ARG A 48 -3.99 18.17 -6.84
CA ARG A 48 -2.75 18.49 -6.10
C ARG A 48 -1.61 18.82 -7.04
N TYR A 49 -1.42 18.04 -8.11
CA TYR A 49 -0.38 18.30 -9.09
C TYR A 49 -0.59 19.66 -9.76
N THR A 50 -1.81 19.97 -10.19
CA THR A 50 -2.16 21.27 -10.77
C THR A 50 -1.93 22.42 -9.77
N ALA A 51 -2.31 22.24 -8.50
CA ALA A 51 -2.05 23.24 -7.46
C ALA A 51 -0.55 23.47 -7.26
N TYR A 52 0.26 22.42 -7.29
CA TYR A 52 1.72 22.52 -7.18
C TYR A 52 2.32 23.28 -8.36
N LYS A 53 1.94 22.92 -9.59
CA LYS A 53 2.43 23.58 -10.82
C LYS A 53 2.07 25.06 -10.87
N ASN A 54 0.94 25.44 -10.27
CA ASN A 54 0.50 26.82 -10.15
C ASN A 54 1.05 27.55 -8.91
N GLY A 55 1.94 26.92 -8.12
CA GLY A 55 2.54 27.53 -6.92
C GLY A 55 1.58 27.69 -5.74
N LYS A 56 0.42 27.04 -5.76
CA LYS A 56 -0.58 27.09 -4.68
C LYS A 56 -0.24 26.18 -3.50
N ILE A 57 0.59 25.16 -3.72
CA ILE A 57 1.12 24.28 -2.68
C ILE A 57 2.63 24.17 -2.81
N ASN A 58 3.32 24.08 -1.68
CA ASN A 58 4.76 23.90 -1.62
C ASN A 58 5.14 22.42 -1.73
N SER A 59 6.32 22.14 -2.27
CA SER A 59 6.94 20.82 -2.22
C SER A 59 8.12 20.82 -1.24
N THR A 60 8.48 19.64 -0.77
CA THR A 60 9.75 19.40 -0.07
C THR A 60 10.59 18.52 -0.97
N ASP A 61 11.86 18.86 -1.14
CA ASP A 61 12.74 18.10 -2.01
C ASP A 61 13.02 16.71 -1.41
N TRP A 62 13.09 15.70 -2.27
CA TRP A 62 13.28 14.31 -1.85
C TRP A 62 14.52 14.09 -0.95
N PRO A 63 15.69 14.70 -1.24
CA PRO A 63 16.85 14.58 -0.37
C PRO A 63 16.61 15.06 1.06
N ASP A 64 15.78 16.09 1.25
CA ASP A 64 15.48 16.63 2.59
C ASP A 64 14.56 15.72 3.37
N VAL A 65 13.57 15.11 2.72
CA VAL A 65 12.72 14.08 3.33
C VAL A 65 13.56 12.87 3.74
N ARG A 66 14.47 12.42 2.87
CA ARG A 66 15.30 11.23 3.10
C ARG A 66 16.21 11.38 4.32
N LYS A 67 16.75 12.58 4.60
CA LYS A 67 17.59 12.86 5.79
C LYS A 67 16.91 12.47 7.10
N ARG A 68 15.58 12.53 7.19
CA ARG A 68 14.82 12.22 8.41
C ARG A 68 14.80 10.72 8.76
N TYR A 69 15.02 9.86 7.77
CA TYR A 69 14.89 8.41 7.89
C TYR A 69 16.19 7.65 7.58
N LEU A 70 17.27 8.38 7.28
CA LEU A 70 18.60 7.80 7.24
C LEU A 70 19.08 7.58 8.69
N PRO A 71 19.60 6.39 9.02
CA PRO A 71 20.19 6.12 10.33
C PRO A 71 21.45 6.96 10.60
#